data_AF-A0A661IXS8-F1
#
_entry.id   AF-A0A661IXS8-F1
#
_cell.length_a   1.000
_cell.length_b   1.000
_cell.length_c   1.000
_cell.angle_alpha   90.00
_cell.angle_beta   90.00
_cell.angle_gamma   90.00
#
_symmetry.space_group_name_H-M   'P 1'
#
loop_
_entity.id
_entity.type
_entity.pdbx_description
1 polymer ?
#
loop_
_entity_poly.entity_id
_entity_poly.type
_entity_poly.pdbx_seq_one_letter_code
_entity_poly.pdbx_strand_id
1 'polypeptide(L)' 'APKYAGKGVANPLAAICAAGMMLEHLGEEEAAQRIERAVREVVAKHLKSLSAGQMGYSTSEVGDLVVKYVEEDGI' A
#
# COMPACT_ATOMS: atom_id res chain seq x y z
N ALA A 1 0.03 -2.45 16.10
CA ALA A 1 0.37 -1.44 17.13
C ALA A 1 -0.90 -0.95 17.84
N PRO A 2 -1.23 -1.47 19.04
CA PRO A 2 -2.50 -1.19 19.72
C PRO A 2 -2.78 0.31 19.90
N LYS A 3 -1.73 1.11 20.10
CA LYS A 3 -1.79 2.58 20.25
C LYS A 3 -2.37 3.34 19.05
N TYR A 4 -2.44 2.74 17.85
CA TYR A 4 -2.99 3.35 16.63
C TYR A 4 -4.30 2.70 16.15
N ALA A 5 -4.81 1.70 16.88
CA ALA A 5 -6.06 1.04 16.55
C ALA A 5 -7.23 2.04 16.54
N GLY A 6 -8.09 1.98 15.52
CA GLY A 6 -9.27 2.84 15.38
C GLY A 6 -8.97 4.32 15.06
N LYS A 7 -7.71 4.72 14.87
CA LYS A 7 -7.33 6.12 14.64
C LYS A 7 -7.18 6.51 13.17
N GLY A 8 -7.24 5.55 12.25
CA GLY A 8 -7.07 5.81 10.81
C GLY A 8 -5.69 6.39 10.43
N VAL A 9 -4.65 6.16 11.24
CA VAL A 9 -3.29 6.66 11.00
C VAL A 9 -2.25 5.54 10.85
N ALA A 10 -2.70 4.28 10.87
CA ALA A 10 -1.82 3.14 10.67
C ALA A 10 -1.35 3.08 9.21
N ASN A 11 -0.10 2.68 8.98
CA ASN A 11 0.40 2.48 7.63
C ASN A 11 -0.16 1.18 7.04
N PRO A 12 -1.00 1.22 5.98
CA PRO A 12 -1.56 0.03 5.37
C PRO A 12 -0.57 -0.69 4.44
N LEU A 13 0.50 -0.04 3.99
CA LEU A 13 1.41 -0.57 2.96
C LEU A 13 2.06 -1.89 3.37
N ALA A 14 2.36 -2.08 4.66
CA ALA A 14 2.93 -3.34 5.14
C ALA A 14 1.99 -4.54 4.90
N ALA A 15 0.69 -4.35 5.15
CA ALA A 15 -0.31 -5.39 4.90
C ALA A 15 -0.53 -5.62 3.40
N ILE A 16 -0.50 -4.54 2.61
CA ILE A 16 -0.62 -4.60 1.15
C ILE A 16 0.55 -5.36 0.52
N CYS A 17 1.79 -5.08 0.93
CA CYS A 17 2.96 -5.84 0.45
C CYS A 17 2.88 -7.31 0.86
N ALA A 18 2.37 -7.62 2.05
CA ALA A 18 2.15 -9.00 2.48
C ALA A 18 1.12 -9.72 1.58
N ALA A 19 0.06 -9.02 1.17
CA ALA A 19 -0.87 -9.55 0.18
C ALA A 19 -0.21 -9.75 -1.19
N GLY A 20 0.67 -8.85 -1.63
CA GLY A 20 1.48 -9.04 -2.84
C GLY A 20 2.35 -10.29 -2.78
N MET A 21 3.08 -10.51 -1.68
CA MET A 21 3.86 -11.74 -1.47
C MET A 21 2.98 -13.00 -1.43
N MET A 22 1.75 -12.89 -0.90
CA MET A 22 0.78 -14.00 -0.92
C MET A 22 0.33 -14.33 -2.34
N LEU A 23 0.07 -13.32 -3.19
CA LEU A 23 -0.30 -13.53 -4.59
C LEU A 23 0.85 -14.21 -5.36
N GLU A 24 2.09 -13.76 -5.16
CA GLU A 24 3.27 -14.41 -5.71
C GLU A 24 3.35 -15.89 -5.29
N HIS A 25 3.13 -16.18 -4.01
CA HIS A 25 3.12 -17.55 -3.50
C HIS A 25 2.01 -18.43 -4.13
N LEU A 26 0.88 -17.84 -4.50
CA LEU A 26 -0.23 -18.53 -5.17
C LEU A 26 -0.01 -18.70 -6.69
N GLY A 27 1.07 -18.16 -7.25
CA GLY A 27 1.37 -18.18 -8.68
C GLY A 27 0.76 -17.01 -9.47
N GLU A 28 0.17 -16.03 -8.79
CA GLU A 28 -0.43 -14.83 -9.38
C GLU A 28 0.64 -13.73 -9.58
N GLU A 29 1.67 -14.03 -10.38
CA GLU A 29 2.85 -13.18 -10.55
C GLU A 29 2.51 -11.78 -11.10
N GLU A 30 1.64 -11.69 -12.12
CA GLU A 30 1.25 -10.39 -12.68
C GLU A 30 0.54 -9.52 -11.65
N ALA A 31 -0.37 -10.09 -10.87
CA ALA A 31 -1.08 -9.37 -9.83
C ALA A 31 -0.14 -8.92 -8.70
N ALA A 32 0.80 -9.79 -8.29
CA ALA A 32 1.83 -9.45 -7.31
C ALA A 32 2.71 -8.28 -7.78
N GLN A 33 3.17 -8.31 -9.04
CA GLN A 33 3.98 -7.24 -9.61
C GLN A 33 3.22 -5.91 -9.71
N ARG A 34 1.92 -5.94 -10.06
CA ARG A 34 1.08 -4.73 -10.08
C ARG A 34 0.99 -4.08 -8.71
N ILE A 35 0.81 -4.88 -7.65
CA ILE A 35 0.81 -4.37 -6.27
C ILE A 35 2.17 -3.78 -5.90
N GLU A 36 3.28 -4.47 -6.22
CA GLU A 36 4.62 -3.99 -5.90
C GLU A 36 4.92 -2.65 -6.57
N ARG A 37 4.61 -2.53 -7.87
CA ARG A 37 4.78 -1.29 -8.63
C ARG A 37 3.92 -0.16 -8.05
N ALA A 38 2.65 -0.42 -7.77
CA ALA A 38 1.76 0.57 -7.17
C ALA A 38 2.28 1.08 -5.83
N VAL A 39 2.71 0.19 -4.93
CA VAL A 39 3.29 0.58 -3.64
C VAL A 39 4.57 1.41 -3.84
N ARG A 40 5.43 1.04 -4.79
CA ARG A 40 6.65 1.81 -5.12
C ARG A 40 6.33 3.24 -5.55
N GLU A 41 5.33 3.41 -6.41
CA GLU A 41 4.89 4.74 -6.87
C GLU A 41 4.29 5.58 -5.73
N VAL A 42 3.49 4.97 -4.85
CA VAL A 42 2.93 5.65 -3.67
C VAL A 42 4.04 6.13 -2.73
N VAL A 43 5.02 5.27 -2.44
CA VAL A 43 6.15 5.61 -1.56
C VAL A 43 7.01 6.70 -2.19
N ALA A 44 7.29 6.62 -3.50
CA ALA A 44 8.17 7.56 -4.17
C ALA A 44 7.55 8.95 -4.36
N LYS A 45 6.24 9.03 -4.64
CA LYS A 45 5.60 10.28 -5.07
C LYS A 45 4.75 10.95 -3.98
N HIS A 46 4.23 10.19 -3.01
CA HIS A 46 3.21 10.70 -2.08
C HIS A 46 3.66 10.69 -0.62
N LEU A 47 4.31 9.62 -0.16
CA LEU A 47 4.60 9.46 1.26
C LEU A 47 5.85 10.21 1.73
N LYS A 48 5.69 11.04 2.76
CA LYS A 48 6.80 11.73 3.43
C LYS A 48 7.51 10.86 4.47
N SER A 49 6.81 9.86 5.01
CA SER A 49 7.31 8.92 6.01
C SER A 49 6.47 7.64 5.96
N LEU A 50 7.06 6.52 6.34
CA LEU A 50 6.36 5.24 6.50
C LEU A 50 5.84 5.03 7.93
N SER A 51 6.17 5.93 8.85
CA SER A 51 5.74 5.86 10.25
C SER A 51 4.26 6.19 10.40
N ALA A 52 3.54 5.36 11.15
CA ALA A 52 2.14 5.60 11.48
C ALA A 52 1.93 7.00 12.12
N GLY A 53 0.97 7.76 11.59
CA GLY A 53 0.70 9.14 12.00
C GLY A 53 1.64 10.20 11.43
N GLN A 54 2.63 9.83 10.62
CA GLN A 54 3.57 10.77 10.00
C GLN A 54 3.61 10.65 8.46
N MET A 55 2.74 9.82 7.89
CA MET A 55 2.65 9.60 6.44
C MET A 55 2.22 10.84 5.66
N GLY A 56 1.56 11.80 6.33
CA GLY A 56 0.93 12.95 5.69
C GLY A 56 -0.47 12.64 5.15
N TYR A 57 -0.94 11.41 5.30
CA TYR A 57 -2.23 10.88 4.85
C TYR A 57 -2.81 9.94 5.92
N SER A 58 -4.12 9.74 5.89
CA SER A 58 -4.81 8.70 6.65
C SER A 58 -4.58 7.31 6.05
N THR A 59 -4.88 6.27 6.82
CA THR A 59 -4.82 4.88 6.37
C THR A 59 -5.64 4.65 5.10
N SER A 60 -6.85 5.22 5.03
CA SER A 60 -7.74 5.04 3.88
C SER A 60 -7.19 5.75 2.64
N GLU A 61 -6.74 7.00 2.77
CA GLU A 61 -6.17 7.75 1.64
C GLU A 61 -4.93 7.07 1.05
N VAL A 62 -4.08 6.47 1.90
CA VAL A 62 -2.94 5.68 1.40
C VAL A 62 -3.42 4.45 0.64
N GLY A 63 -4.47 3.79 1.10
CA GLY A 63 -5.10 2.67 0.39
C GLY A 63 -5.65 3.09 -0.97
N ASP A 64 -6.38 4.20 -1.02
CA ASP A 64 -6.97 4.75 -2.25
C ASP A 64 -5.88 5.12 -3.27
N LEU A 65 -4.76 5.68 -2.80
CA LEU A 65 -3.59 5.96 -3.66
C LEU A 65 -3.02 4.67 -4.27
N VAL A 66 -2.93 3.59 -3.50
CA VAL A 66 -2.45 2.30 -4.02
C VAL A 66 -3.42 1.76 -5.08
N VAL A 67 -4.73 1.78 -4.82
CA VAL A 67 -5.75 1.34 -5.78
C VAL A 67 -5.61 2.10 -7.10
N LYS A 68 -5.49 3.42 -7.04
CA LYS A 68 -5.30 4.26 -8.22
C LYS A 68 -4.12 3.78 -9.08
N TYR A 69 -2.96 3.50 -8.49
CA TYR A 69 -1.81 3.03 -9.26
C TYR A 69 -1.95 1.59 -9.75
N VAL A 70 -2.67 0.72 -9.02
CA VAL A 70 -2.96 -0.65 -9.50
C VAL A 70 -3.86 -0.61 -10.75
N GLU A 71 -4.84 0.30 -10.77
CA GLU A 71 -5.75 0.52 -11.91
C GLU A 71 -5.02 1.17 -13.11
N GLU A 72 -4.18 2.17 -12.88
CA GLU A 72 -3.39 2.84 -13.93
C GLU A 72 -2.34 1.93 -14.59
N ASP A 73 -1.87 0.90 -13.87
CA ASP A 73 -0.95 -0.13 -14.38
C ASP A 73 -1.69 -1.26 -15.13
N GLY A 74 -3.02 -1.16 -15.25
CA GLY A 74 -3.87 -2.01 -16.09
C GLY A 74 -4.18 -1.37 -17.42
N ILE A 75 -4.03 -2.15 -18.50
CA ILE A 75 -4.61 -1.89 -19.82
C ILE A 75 -6.11 -1.64 -19.70
#